data_AF-A0A7S4IH39-F1
#
_entry.id   AF-A0A7S4IH39-F1
#
_cell.length_a   1.000
_cell.length_b   1.000
_cell.length_c   1.000
_cell.angle_alpha   90.00
_cell.angle_beta   90.00
_cell.angle_gamma   90.00
#
_symmetry.space_group_name_H-M   'P 1'
#
loop_
_entity.id
_entity.type
_entity.pdbx_description
1 polymer ?
#
loop_
_entity_poly.entity_id
_entity_poly.type
_entity_poly.pdbx_seq_one_letter_code
_entity_poly.pdbx_strand_id
1 'polypeptide(L)'
;SLTAELKASMGAAFKNPAVMTALGAEWKALGESDKARFAALAVADKERYDAAVATNPANKPKKKARTGPKKLSAYMHFGAERRPSLTAELKASMGAAFKNPAVMTALGAEWKALGESDKARFAALAVADKERYDAAVATNPANKPKKKARTGPKKLSAYMHFGAERRPSLTAELK
;
A
#
# COMPACT_ATOMS: atom_id res chain seq x y z
N SER A 1 12.92 25.21 3.28
CA SER A 1 13.59 24.13 4.04
C SER A 1 14.90 23.79 3.38
N LEU A 2 15.99 23.73 4.16
CA LEU A 2 17.37 23.49 3.72
C LEU A 2 17.50 22.32 2.72
N THR A 3 16.66 21.28 2.86
CA THR A 3 16.63 20.10 1.99
C THR A 3 16.01 20.33 0.59
N ALA A 4 15.09 21.30 0.46
CA ALA A 4 14.50 21.66 -0.83
C ALA A 4 15.48 22.49 -1.67
N GLU A 5 16.23 23.38 -1.04
CA GLU A 5 17.34 24.12 -1.66
C GLU A 5 18.49 23.19 -2.03
N LEU A 6 18.87 22.26 -1.15
CA LEU A 6 19.87 21.23 -1.46
C LEU A 6 19.47 20.42 -2.70
N LYS A 7 18.20 19.99 -2.78
CA LYS A 7 17.69 19.21 -3.90
C LYS A 7 17.73 19.99 -5.22
N ALA A 8 17.44 21.28 -5.19
CA ALA A 8 17.51 22.16 -6.36
C ALA A 8 18.96 22.41 -6.80
N SER A 9 19.88 22.69 -5.86
CA SER A 9 21.30 22.86 -6.16
C SER A 9 21.95 21.56 -6.65
N MET A 10 21.44 20.39 -6.23
CA MET A 10 21.92 19.07 -6.65
C MET A 10 21.59 18.66 -8.11
N GLY A 11 20.84 19.45 -8.88
CA GLY A 11 20.34 19.01 -10.19
C GLY A 11 21.35 19.07 -11.33
N ALA A 12 21.81 20.27 -11.67
CA ALA A 12 22.64 20.53 -12.86
C ALA A 12 24.14 20.39 -12.56
N ALA A 13 24.63 20.96 -11.45
CA ALA A 13 26.05 20.93 -11.12
C ALA A 13 26.54 19.56 -10.56
N PHE A 14 25.66 18.60 -10.24
CA PHE A 14 26.03 17.32 -9.61
C PHE A 14 26.46 16.33 -10.66
N LYS A 15 25.93 16.52 -11.86
CA LYS A 15 26.21 15.66 -12.99
C LYS A 15 27.47 16.11 -13.72
N ASN A 16 28.17 17.16 -13.26
CA ASN A 16 29.48 17.53 -13.79
C ASN A 16 30.49 16.43 -13.41
N PRO A 17 31.04 15.66 -14.38
CA PRO A 17 31.93 14.54 -14.10
C PRO A 17 33.21 14.97 -13.36
N ALA A 18 33.75 16.15 -13.66
CA ALA A 18 34.94 16.69 -13.00
C ALA A 18 34.68 16.96 -11.51
N VAL A 19 33.56 17.62 -11.19
CA VAL A 19 33.12 17.88 -9.80
C VAL A 19 32.89 16.57 -9.04
N MET A 20 32.26 15.57 -9.68
CA MET A 20 32.03 14.25 -9.04
C MET A 20 33.32 13.48 -8.78
N THR A 21 34.28 13.58 -9.68
CA THR A 21 35.59 12.94 -9.55
C THR A 21 36.38 13.58 -8.41
N ALA A 22 36.41 14.91 -8.34
CA ALA A 22 37.04 15.66 -7.25
C ALA A 22 36.39 15.36 -5.89
N LEU A 23 35.06 15.36 -5.79
CA LEU A 23 34.34 14.98 -4.56
C LEU A 23 34.66 13.55 -4.09
N GLY A 24 34.77 12.61 -5.03
CA GLY A 24 35.13 11.24 -4.72
C GLY A 24 36.56 11.12 -4.19
N ALA A 25 37.50 11.91 -4.73
CA ALA A 25 38.88 11.96 -4.27
C ALA A 25 38.99 12.60 -2.87
N GLU A 26 38.35 13.75 -2.65
CA GLU A 26 38.35 14.42 -1.35
C GLU A 26 37.70 13.58 -0.26
N TRP A 27 36.57 12.92 -0.55
CA TRP A 27 35.93 12.02 0.41
C TRP A 27 36.83 10.85 0.83
N LYS A 28 37.62 10.30 -0.11
CA LYS A 28 38.58 9.25 0.20
C LYS A 28 39.71 9.77 1.09
N ALA A 29 40.24 10.95 0.78
CA ALA A 29 41.30 11.63 1.52
C ALA A 29 40.86 12.17 2.90
N LEU A 30 39.55 12.31 3.12
CA LEU A 30 38.98 12.82 4.37
C LEU A 30 39.37 11.96 5.58
N GLY A 31 39.76 12.61 6.67
CA GLY A 31 40.05 11.97 7.95
C GLY A 31 38.83 11.32 8.58
N GLU A 32 39.06 10.41 9.54
CA GLU A 32 37.99 9.70 10.23
C GLU A 32 37.07 10.65 11.03
N SER A 33 37.63 11.69 11.64
CA SER A 33 36.87 12.72 12.37
C SER A 33 35.87 13.47 11.49
N ASP A 34 36.26 13.82 10.27
CA ASP A 34 35.36 14.51 9.34
C ASP A 34 34.30 13.55 8.80
N LYS A 35 34.67 12.30 8.48
CA LYS A 35 33.72 11.25 8.10
C LYS A 35 32.72 10.98 9.23
N ALA A 36 33.13 11.03 10.49
CA ALA A 36 32.25 10.86 11.65
C ALA A 36 31.22 12.00 11.75
N ARG A 37 31.62 13.26 11.49
CA ARG A 37 30.67 14.39 11.40
C ARG A 37 29.59 14.13 10.34
N PHE A 38 29.97 13.68 9.14
CA PHE A 38 29.00 13.37 8.09
C PHE A 38 28.15 12.12 8.39
N ALA A 39 28.69 11.16 9.12
CA ALA A 39 27.94 10.01 9.61
C ALA A 39 26.85 10.45 10.60
N ALA A 40 27.16 11.35 11.53
CA ALA A 40 26.18 11.92 12.46
C ALA A 40 25.07 12.69 11.72
N LEU A 41 25.43 13.48 10.70
CA LEU A 41 24.44 14.15 9.83
C LEU A 41 23.53 13.15 9.11
N ALA A 42 24.07 12.04 8.63
CA ALA A 42 23.29 10.99 7.97
C ALA A 42 22.34 10.26 8.93
N VAL A 43 22.71 10.15 10.21
CA VAL A 43 21.83 9.62 11.28
C VAL A 43 20.69 10.60 11.53
N ALA A 44 20.98 11.89 11.71
CA ALA A 44 19.94 12.91 11.86
C ALA A 44 19.01 12.98 10.62
N ASP A 45 19.56 12.84 9.41
CA ASP A 45 18.76 12.82 8.18
C ASP A 45 17.88 11.57 8.09
N LYS A 46 18.33 10.43 8.64
CA LYS A 46 17.48 9.24 8.77
C LYS A 46 16.23 9.55 9.58
N GLU A 47 16.37 10.21 10.72
CA GLU A 47 15.25 10.55 11.59
C GLU A 47 14.30 11.52 10.92
N ARG A 48 14.82 12.58 10.29
CA ARG A 48 14.04 13.51 9.45
C ARG A 48 13.28 12.76 8.36
N TYR A 49 13.95 11.87 7.64
CA TYR A 49 13.35 11.09 6.56
C TYR A 49 12.24 10.18 7.10
N ASP A 50 12.47 9.46 8.19
CA ASP A 50 11.50 8.56 8.79
C ASP A 50 10.26 9.34 9.29
N ALA A 51 10.46 10.51 9.91
CA ALA A 51 9.38 11.42 10.32
C ALA A 51 8.60 11.99 9.12
N ALA A 52 9.28 12.41 8.06
CA ALA A 52 8.65 12.89 6.83
C ALA A 52 7.87 11.79 6.10
N VAL A 53 8.37 10.56 6.13
CA VAL A 53 7.68 9.40 5.55
C VAL A 53 6.43 9.05 6.34
N ALA A 54 6.51 9.10 7.68
CA ALA A 54 5.39 8.79 8.57
C ALA A 54 4.25 9.80 8.47
N THR A 55 4.57 11.08 8.30
CA THR A 55 3.58 12.17 8.19
C THR A 55 3.00 12.32 6.78
N ASN A 56 3.62 11.75 5.74
CA ASN A 56 3.13 11.88 4.37
C ASN A 56 1.87 11.02 4.13
N PRO A 57 0.69 11.63 3.87
CA PRO A 57 -0.56 10.89 3.65
C PRO A 57 -0.51 9.98 2.42
N ALA A 58 0.35 10.27 1.43
CA ALA A 58 0.55 9.42 0.26
C ALA A 58 1.20 8.06 0.60
N ASN A 59 1.94 7.99 1.72
CA ASN A 59 2.55 6.74 2.21
C ASN A 59 1.59 5.90 3.06
N LYS A 60 0.39 6.40 3.41
CA LYS A 60 -0.60 5.66 4.19
C LYS A 60 -0.99 4.35 3.46
N PRO A 61 -1.05 3.20 4.15
CA PRO A 61 -1.46 1.95 3.52
C PRO A 61 -2.92 2.05 3.07
N LYS A 62 -3.14 2.33 1.78
CA LYS A 62 -4.45 2.15 1.15
C LYS A 62 -4.79 0.66 1.18
N LYS A 63 -5.97 0.29 1.70
CA LYS A 63 -6.53 -1.07 1.52
C LYS A 63 -6.51 -1.36 0.03
N LYS A 64 -5.63 -2.27 -0.41
CA LYS A 64 -5.63 -2.70 -1.80
C LYS A 64 -6.96 -3.39 -2.07
N ALA A 65 -7.66 -2.99 -3.12
CA ALA A 65 -8.71 -3.81 -3.67
C ALA A 65 -8.06 -5.15 -4.04
N ARG A 66 -8.47 -6.24 -3.37
CA ARG A 66 -8.02 -7.58 -3.72
C ARG A 66 -8.71 -7.95 -5.02
N THR A 67 -7.92 -8.26 -6.03
CA THR A 67 -8.40 -8.80 -7.30
C THR A 67 -8.63 -10.30 -7.09
N GLY A 68 -9.83 -10.79 -7.40
CA GLY A 68 -10.19 -12.20 -7.25
C GLY A 68 -11.68 -12.44 -6.94
N PRO A 69 -12.10 -13.71 -6.87
CA PRO A 69 -13.47 -14.07 -6.47
C PRO A 69 -13.79 -13.51 -5.09
N LYS A 70 -15.05 -13.08 -4.88
CA LYS A 70 -15.49 -12.55 -3.58
C LYS A 70 -15.68 -13.70 -2.60
N LYS A 71 -15.34 -13.47 -1.33
CA LYS A 71 -15.73 -14.36 -0.24
C LYS A 71 -17.25 -14.29 -0.03
N LEU A 72 -17.89 -15.44 0.11
CA LEU A 72 -19.31 -15.59 0.42
C LEU A 72 -19.46 -15.87 1.91
N SER A 73 -20.50 -15.32 2.52
CA SER A 73 -20.88 -15.65 3.90
C SER A 73 -21.92 -16.76 3.94
N ALA A 74 -22.18 -17.34 5.10
CA ALA A 74 -23.20 -18.38 5.29
C ALA A 74 -24.57 -17.93 4.74
N TYR A 75 -24.98 -16.69 5.04
CA TYR A 75 -26.20 -16.09 4.51
C TYR A 75 -26.18 -15.97 2.97
N MET A 76 -25.03 -15.66 2.36
CA MET A 76 -24.92 -15.55 0.91
C MET A 76 -25.03 -16.92 0.22
N HIS A 77 -24.53 -17.99 0.84
CA HIS A 77 -24.74 -19.35 0.36
C HIS A 77 -26.21 -19.76 0.45
N PHE A 78 -26.84 -19.54 1.61
CA PHE A 78 -28.28 -19.76 1.78
C PHE A 78 -29.10 -18.97 0.75
N GLY A 79 -28.77 -17.69 0.59
CA GLY A 79 -29.43 -16.83 -0.39
C GLY A 79 -29.22 -17.30 -1.82
N ALA A 80 -28.04 -17.81 -2.19
CA ALA A 80 -27.81 -18.34 -3.53
C ALA A 80 -28.69 -19.57 -3.83
N GLU A 81 -28.89 -20.46 -2.85
CA GLU A 81 -29.73 -21.66 -3.01
C GLU A 81 -31.23 -21.35 -2.96
N ARG A 82 -31.68 -20.52 -2.01
CA ARG A 82 -33.12 -20.31 -1.75
C ARG A 82 -33.75 -19.21 -2.58
N ARG A 83 -32.98 -18.19 -2.98
CA ARG A 83 -33.50 -17.02 -3.72
C ARG A 83 -34.20 -17.37 -5.04
N PRO A 84 -33.73 -18.31 -5.89
CA PRO A 84 -34.41 -18.66 -7.14
C PRO A 84 -35.82 -19.21 -6.90
N SER A 85 -35.95 -20.19 -6.00
CA SER A 85 -37.24 -20.80 -5.66
C SER A 85 -38.19 -19.78 -5.02
N LEU A 86 -37.69 -19.01 -4.04
CA LEU A 86 -38.48 -17.97 -3.38
C LEU A 86 -38.93 -16.87 -4.34
N THR A 87 -38.10 -16.52 -5.34
CA THR A 87 -38.47 -15.57 -6.40
C THR A 87 -39.61 -16.12 -7.24
N ALA A 88 -39.58 -17.41 -7.60
CA ALA A 88 -40.65 -18.05 -8.36
C ALA A 88 -41.97 -18.11 -7.57
N GLU A 89 -41.91 -18.51 -6.30
CA GLU A 89 -43.05 -18.54 -5.38
C GLU A 89 -43.70 -17.14 -5.22
N LEU A 90 -42.89 -16.11 -4.98
CA LEU A 90 -43.37 -14.74 -4.84
C LEU A 90 -43.89 -14.16 -6.15
N LYS A 91 -43.29 -14.52 -7.28
CA LYS A 91 -43.77 -14.08 -8.60
C LYS A 91 -45.10 -14.74 -8.96
N ALA A 92 -45.30 -16.01 -8.61
CA ALA A 92 -46.55 -16.73 -8.83
C ALA A 92 -47.69 -16.19 -7.94
N SER A 93 -47.40 -15.88 -6.68
CA SER A 93 -48.40 -15.37 -5.72
C SER A 93 -48.76 -13.90 -5.94
N MET A 94 -47.77 -13.04 -6.24
CA MET A 94 -48.00 -11.59 -6.36
C MET A 94 -48.23 -11.12 -7.81
N GLY A 95 -47.94 -11.96 -8.81
CA GLY A 95 -48.14 -11.64 -10.22
C GLY A 95 -47.51 -10.30 -10.61
N ALA A 96 -48.32 -9.37 -11.12
CA ALA A 96 -47.88 -8.04 -11.55
C ALA A 96 -47.43 -7.12 -10.40
N ALA A 97 -47.79 -7.41 -9.15
CA ALA A 97 -47.37 -6.64 -7.97
C ALA A 97 -45.99 -7.05 -7.44
N PHE A 98 -45.36 -8.08 -8.01
CA PHE A 98 -44.06 -8.58 -7.58
C PHE A 98 -42.96 -7.51 -7.68
N LYS A 99 -42.16 -7.39 -6.61
CA LYS A 99 -40.97 -6.53 -6.57
C LYS A 99 -39.80 -7.29 -5.97
N ASN A 100 -38.62 -7.20 -6.60
CA ASN A 100 -37.39 -7.84 -6.13
C ASN A 100 -37.04 -7.61 -4.64
N PRO A 101 -37.29 -6.43 -4.03
CA PRO A 101 -37.08 -6.22 -2.60
C PRO A 101 -37.89 -7.18 -1.71
N ALA A 102 -39.08 -7.63 -2.14
CA ALA A 102 -39.90 -8.57 -1.38
C ALA A 102 -39.18 -9.91 -1.18
N VAL A 103 -38.41 -10.36 -2.19
CA VAL A 103 -37.58 -11.57 -2.10
C VAL A 103 -36.51 -11.42 -1.03
N MET A 104 -35.82 -10.28 -0.98
CA MET A 104 -34.76 -10.04 0.01
C MET A 104 -35.31 -9.96 1.43
N THR A 105 -36.48 -9.34 1.60
CA THR A 105 -37.17 -9.27 2.90
C THR A 105 -37.59 -10.65 3.39
N ALA A 106 -38.23 -11.45 2.52
CA ALA A 106 -38.65 -12.81 2.85
C ALA A 106 -37.46 -13.72 3.13
N LEU A 107 -36.39 -13.64 2.33
CA LEU A 107 -35.15 -14.40 2.54
C LEU A 107 -34.47 -14.05 3.87
N GLY A 108 -34.50 -12.78 4.27
CA GLY A 108 -34.00 -12.33 5.57
C GLY A 108 -34.82 -12.86 6.74
N ALA A 109 -36.15 -12.97 6.58
CA ALA A 109 -37.03 -13.57 7.57
C ALA A 109 -36.82 -15.09 7.69
N GLU A 110 -36.75 -15.81 6.57
CA GLU A 110 -36.45 -17.25 6.54
C GLU A 110 -35.10 -17.54 7.19
N TRP A 111 -34.05 -16.76 6.90
CA TRP A 111 -32.74 -16.94 7.55
C TRP A 111 -32.79 -16.76 9.07
N LYS A 112 -33.59 -15.81 9.57
CA LYS A 112 -33.76 -15.62 11.02
C LYS A 112 -34.46 -16.81 11.65
N ALA A 113 -35.52 -17.31 11.01
CA ALA A 113 -36.30 -18.47 11.45
C ALA A 113 -35.57 -19.81 11.26
N LEU A 114 -34.51 -19.84 10.45
CA LEU A 114 -33.75 -21.05 10.15
C LEU A 114 -33.15 -21.65 11.43
N GLY A 115 -33.25 -22.97 11.58
CA GLY A 115 -32.71 -23.71 12.72
C GLY A 115 -31.19 -23.66 12.78
N GLU A 116 -30.63 -23.97 13.96
CA GLU A 116 -29.18 -23.98 14.16
C GLU A 116 -28.47 -25.04 13.31
N SER A 117 -29.10 -26.19 13.06
CA SER A 117 -28.57 -27.25 12.20
C SER A 117 -28.31 -26.79 10.76
N ASP A 118 -29.29 -26.10 10.17
CA ASP A 118 -29.17 -25.59 8.80
C ASP A 118 -28.21 -24.40 8.75
N LYS A 119 -28.25 -23.51 9.75
CA LYS A 119 -27.25 -22.44 9.90
C LYS A 119 -25.84 -23.01 10.01
N ALA A 120 -25.64 -24.13 10.72
CA ALA A 120 -24.35 -24.81 10.84
C ALA A 120 -23.86 -25.37 9.50
N ARG A 121 -24.75 -25.95 8.68
CA ARG A 121 -24.42 -26.36 7.31
C ARG A 121 -23.89 -25.18 6.48
N PHE A 122 -24.58 -24.04 6.50
CA PHE A 122 -24.14 -22.85 5.78
C PHE A 122 -22.89 -22.20 6.38
N ALA A 123 -22.68 -22.33 7.69
CA ALA A 123 -21.44 -21.91 8.34
C ALA A 123 -20.25 -22.75 7.87
N ALA A 124 -20.41 -24.08 7.74
CA ALA A 124 -19.38 -24.95 7.18
C ALA A 124 -19.04 -24.58 5.73
N LEU A 125 -20.06 -24.28 4.90
CA LEU A 125 -19.83 -23.76 3.53
C LEU A 125 -19.06 -22.45 3.52
N ALA A 126 -19.36 -21.53 4.45
CA ALA A 126 -18.65 -20.26 4.56
C ALA A 126 -17.18 -20.45 4.99
N VAL A 127 -16.89 -21.45 5.83
CA VAL A 127 -15.52 -21.81 6.19
C VAL A 127 -14.75 -22.35 4.99
N ALA A 128 -15.36 -23.28 4.23
CA ALA A 128 -14.76 -23.78 2.99
C ALA A 128 -14.55 -22.67 1.94
N ASP A 129 -15.51 -21.74 1.80
CA ASP A 129 -15.39 -20.60 0.90
C ASP A 129 -14.26 -19.65 1.33
N LYS A 130 -14.06 -19.48 2.64
CA LYS A 130 -12.92 -18.74 3.19
C LYS A 130 -11.60 -19.38 2.78
N GLU A 131 -11.47 -20.70 2.89
CA GLU A 131 -10.25 -21.41 2.47
C GLU A 131 -10.00 -21.27 0.97
N ARG A 132 -11.03 -21.48 0.14
CA ARG A 132 -10.96 -21.24 -1.32
C ARG A 132 -10.55 -19.80 -1.63
N TYR A 133 -11.13 -18.82 -0.94
CA TYR A 133 -10.80 -17.41 -1.11
C TYR A 133 -9.35 -17.11 -0.71
N ASP A 134 -8.90 -17.61 0.44
CA ASP A 134 -7.54 -17.40 0.93
C ASP A 134 -6.51 -18.04 -0.03
N ALA A 135 -6.79 -19.25 -0.54
CA ALA A 135 -5.97 -19.90 -1.57
C ALA A 135 -5.92 -19.10 -2.88
N ALA A 136 -7.08 -18.66 -3.39
CA ALA A 136 -7.16 -17.85 -4.61
C ALA A 136 -6.48 -16.48 -4.46
N VAL A 137 -6.54 -15.88 -3.27
CA VAL A 137 -5.85 -14.61 -2.98
C VAL A 137 -4.34 -14.83 -2.96
N ALA A 138 -3.87 -15.94 -2.40
CA ALA A 138 -2.44 -16.27 -2.29
C ALA A 138 -1.81 -16.56 -3.66
N THR A 139 -2.52 -17.26 -4.54
CA THR A 139 -2.02 -17.62 -5.88
C THR A 139 -2.12 -16.48 -6.89
N ASN A 140 -2.95 -15.45 -6.64
CA ASN A 140 -3.12 -14.36 -7.58
C ASN A 140 -1.89 -13.40 -7.60
N PRO A 141 -1.12 -13.34 -8.70
CA PRO A 141 0.05 -12.47 -8.81
C PRO A 141 -0.29 -10.98 -8.72
N ALA A 142 -1.52 -10.58 -9.03
CA ALA A 142 -1.98 -9.20 -8.88
C ALA A 142 -2.07 -8.75 -7.41
N ASN A 143 -2.23 -9.70 -6.47
CA ASN A 143 -2.27 -9.43 -5.03
C ASN A 143 -0.86 -9.35 -4.40
N LYS A 144 0.20 -9.70 -5.14
CA LYS A 144 1.59 -9.64 -4.64
C LYS A 144 1.93 -8.21 -4.20
N PRO A 145 2.62 -8.02 -3.06
CA PRO A 145 3.00 -6.69 -2.59
C PRO A 145 3.97 -6.03 -3.56
N LYS A 146 3.47 -5.19 -4.47
CA LYS A 146 4.30 -4.25 -5.22
C LYS A 146 4.98 -3.30 -4.24
N LYS A 147 6.32 -3.23 -4.26
CA LYS A 147 7.09 -2.22 -3.52
C LYS A 147 6.61 -0.85 -3.99
N LYS A 148 5.88 -0.12 -3.13
CA LYS A 148 5.52 1.26 -3.45
C LYS A 148 6.79 2.10 -3.37
N ALA A 149 7.05 2.90 -4.40
CA ALA A 149 8.00 3.98 -4.29
C ALA A 149 7.52 4.90 -3.15
N ARG A 150 8.35 5.09 -2.13
CA ARG A 150 8.04 6.03 -1.04
C ARG A 150 8.05 7.43 -1.64
N THR A 151 6.95 8.14 -1.49
CA THR A 151 6.85 9.54 -1.89
C THR A 151 7.38 10.40 -0.75
N GLY A 152 8.33 11.29 -1.05
CA GLY A 152 8.94 12.17 -0.07
C GLY A 152 10.35 12.65 -0.47
N PRO A 153 10.95 13.55 0.32
CA PRO A 153 12.34 13.94 0.13
C PRO A 153 13.25 12.72 0.28
N LYS A 154 14.32 12.63 -0.53
CA LYS A 154 15.28 11.52 -0.43
C LYS A 154 15.99 11.57 0.92
N LYS A 155 16.34 10.39 1.44
CA LYS A 155 17.29 10.26 2.53
C LYS A 155 18.70 10.51 1.99
N LEU A 156 19.44 11.39 2.64
CA LEU A 156 20.83 11.70 2.33
C LEU A 156 21.75 10.76 3.12
N SER A 157 22.84 10.34 2.47
CA SER A 157 23.94 9.61 3.11
C SER A 157 25.02 10.58 3.56
N ALA A 158 25.98 10.09 4.36
CA ALA A 158 27.13 10.87 4.81
C ALA A 158 27.88 11.53 3.63
N TYR A 159 28.16 10.73 2.58
CA TYR A 159 28.76 11.24 1.34
C TYR A 159 27.92 12.31 0.65
N MET A 160 26.58 12.19 0.68
CA MET A 160 25.69 13.19 0.06
C MET A 160 25.64 14.50 0.86
N HIS A 161 25.80 14.44 2.18
CA HIS A 161 25.98 15.64 3.01
C HIS A 161 27.32 16.33 2.71
N PHE A 162 28.41 15.55 2.66
CA PHE A 162 29.73 16.06 2.27
C PHE A 162 29.70 16.71 0.88
N GLY A 163 29.15 15.99 -0.09
CA GLY A 163 29.01 16.48 -1.46
C GLY A 163 28.06 17.67 -1.58
N ALA A 164 27.15 17.89 -0.65
CA ALA A 164 26.32 19.09 -0.65
C ALA A 164 27.08 20.32 -0.15
N GLU A 165 27.97 20.17 0.83
CA GLU A 165 28.79 21.26 1.38
C GLU A 165 29.94 21.66 0.43
N ARG A 166 30.67 20.69 -0.13
CA ARG A 166 31.91 20.97 -0.89
C ARG A 166 31.67 21.33 -2.36
N ARG A 167 30.51 20.98 -2.88
CA ARG A 167 30.23 21.12 -4.30
C ARG A 167 30.07 22.55 -4.80
N PRO A 168 29.44 23.49 -4.07
CA PRO A 168 29.40 24.88 -4.49
C PRO A 168 30.80 25.46 -4.72
N SER A 169 31.74 25.16 -3.82
CA SER A 169 33.15 25.56 -3.93
C SER A 169 33.83 24.93 -5.15
N LEU A 170 33.76 23.60 -5.30
CA LEU A 170 34.37 22.91 -6.45
C LEU A 170 33.76 23.33 -7.79
N THR A 171 32.47 23.67 -7.83
CA THR A 171 31.81 24.15 -9.06
C THR A 171 32.27 25.56 -9.41
N ALA A 172 32.60 26.40 -8.43
CA ALA A 172 33.14 27.73 -8.66
C ALA A 172 34.62 27.68 -9.09
N GLU A 173 35.40 26.74 -8.55
CA GLU A 173 36.81 26.54 -8.91
C GLU A 173 37.00 25.90 -10.29
N LEU A 174 36.06 25.05 -10.73
CA LEU A 174 36.10 24.33 -12.01
C LEU A 174 35.30 25.03 -13.13
N LYS A 175 34.83 26.26 -12.91
CA LYS A 175 34.11 27.09 -13.88
C LYS A 175 35.05 28.09 -14.53
#